data_AF-A0A1S3Y7S7-F1
#
_entry.id   AF-A0A1S3Y7S7-F1
#
_cell.length_a   1.000
_cell.length_b   1.000
_cell.length_c   1.000
_cell.angle_alpha   90.00
_cell.angle_beta   90.00
_cell.angle_gamma   90.00
#
_symmetry.space_group_name_H-M   'P 1'
#
loop_
_entity.id
_entity.type
_entity.pdbx_description
1 polymer ?
#
loop_
_entity_poly.entity_id
_entity_poly.type
_entity_poly.pdbx_seq_one_letter_code
_entity_poly.pdbx_strand_id
1 'polypeptide(L)'
;MKLNGGNFQLAMHEESSSRRKVDDDVHDGAIPAYLMDRETTTRAKILSNTIKQKRKEKAGKWEVPLPKVRPVAEDEMFRVIRSGKRKSFWPCPAKQWKRMVTKATFVGAGFTRKPP
;
A
#
# COMPACT_ATOMS: atom_id res chain seq x y z
N MET A 1 18.69 31.79 17.01
CA MET A 1 18.23 31.60 15.62
C MET A 1 19.40 31.89 14.67
N LYS A 2 19.98 30.85 14.05
CA LYS A 2 20.74 30.95 12.79
C LYS A 2 20.83 29.53 12.23
N LEU A 3 20.27 29.38 11.03
CA LEU A 3 19.99 28.11 10.36
C LEU A 3 21.31 27.53 9.84
N ASN A 4 21.58 26.26 10.14
CA ASN A 4 22.63 25.47 9.47
C ASN A 4 22.18 25.20 8.03
N GLY A 5 22.53 26.09 7.10
CA GLY A 5 22.40 25.88 5.67
C GLY A 5 23.71 25.29 5.12
N GLY A 6 23.79 23.96 5.04
CA GLY A 6 24.93 23.27 4.44
C GLY A 6 24.97 23.47 2.92
N ASN A 7 26.14 23.88 2.42
CA ASN A 7 26.41 24.13 1.00
C ASN A 7 26.51 22.83 0.19
N PHE A 8 25.38 22.30 -0.28
CA PHE A 8 25.38 21.20 -1.27
C PHE A 8 25.86 21.64 -2.66
N GLN A 9 25.87 22.95 -2.95
CA GLN A 9 26.27 23.48 -4.26
C GLN A 9 27.77 23.42 -4.54
N LEU A 10 28.62 23.53 -3.51
CA LEU A 10 30.08 23.60 -3.69
C LEU A 10 30.67 22.21 -4.02
N ALA A 11 30.24 21.16 -3.32
CA ALA A 11 30.68 19.79 -3.57
C ALA A 11 30.27 19.29 -4.96
N MET A 12 29.04 19.58 -5.40
CA MET A 12 28.58 19.22 -6.74
C MET A 12 29.32 19.97 -7.84
N HIS A 13 29.71 21.23 -7.62
CA HIS A 13 30.45 22.01 -8.61
C HIS A 13 31.88 21.50 -8.78
N GLU A 14 32.57 21.18 -7.67
CA GLU A 14 33.89 20.55 -7.70
C GLU A 14 33.85 19.18 -8.41
N GLU A 15 32.89 18.31 -8.10
CA GLU A 15 32.74 17.00 -8.77
C GLU A 15 32.42 17.13 -10.26
N SER A 16 31.57 18.07 -10.66
CA SER A 16 31.17 18.28 -12.07
C SER A 16 32.32 18.74 -12.98
N SER A 17 33.30 19.45 -12.40
CA SER A 17 34.43 20.03 -13.14
C SER A 17 35.52 18.99 -13.46
N SER A 18 35.52 17.83 -12.79
CA SER A 18 36.50 16.76 -12.96
C SER A 18 35.98 15.59 -13.81
N ARG A 19 35.62 15.83 -15.08
CA ARG A 19 35.29 14.73 -16.02
C ARG A 19 36.55 13.93 -16.39
N ARG A 20 36.90 12.92 -15.58
CA ARG A 20 37.88 11.88 -15.97
C ARG A 20 37.21 10.86 -16.88
N LYS A 21 37.93 10.41 -17.92
CA LYS A 21 37.54 9.24 -18.72
C LYS A 21 37.59 8.02 -17.78
N VAL A 22 36.48 7.29 -17.70
CA VAL A 22 36.40 6.05 -16.93
C VAL A 22 37.17 4.99 -17.72
N ASP A 23 38.21 4.42 -17.13
CA ASP A 23 38.91 3.25 -17.67
C ASP A 23 37.97 2.04 -17.54
N ASP A 24 37.84 1.25 -18.61
CA ASP A 24 36.86 0.16 -18.81
C ASP A 24 37.21 -1.11 -17.98
N ASP A 25 37.75 -0.95 -16.78
CA ASP A 25 37.98 -2.08 -15.89
C ASP A 25 36.69 -2.34 -15.09
N VAL A 26 35.94 -3.34 -15.57
CA VAL A 26 34.67 -3.78 -15.01
C VAL A 26 34.90 -4.16 -13.56
N HIS A 27 34.44 -3.31 -12.64
CA HIS A 27 34.57 -3.56 -11.20
C HIS A 27 33.84 -4.85 -10.85
N ASP A 28 34.50 -5.74 -10.09
CA ASP A 28 33.94 -7.03 -9.67
C ASP A 28 32.67 -6.78 -8.83
N GLY A 29 31.49 -6.92 -9.46
CA GLY A 29 30.19 -6.45 -8.94
C GLY A 29 29.31 -5.67 -9.91
N ALA A 30 29.78 -5.41 -11.15
CA ALA A 30 28.95 -4.79 -12.19
C ALA A 30 27.81 -5.73 -12.62
N ILE A 31 26.60 -5.39 -12.19
CA ILE A 31 25.38 -6.10 -12.55
C ILE A 31 24.72 -5.36 -13.73
N PRO A 32 24.23 -6.05 -14.78
CA PRO A 32 23.50 -5.40 -15.87
C PRO A 32 22.33 -4.56 -15.36
N ALA A 33 22.04 -3.43 -16.01
CA ALA A 33 21.07 -2.42 -15.54
C ALA A 33 19.68 -2.98 -15.17
N TYR A 34 19.21 -4.02 -15.88
CA TYR A 34 17.93 -4.69 -15.62
C TYR A 34 17.91 -5.59 -14.37
N LEU A 35 19.05 -5.75 -13.70
CA LEU A 35 19.26 -6.63 -12.56
C LEU A 35 19.80 -5.88 -11.33
N MET A 36 19.99 -4.56 -11.42
CA MET A 36 20.49 -3.72 -10.32
C MET A 36 19.56 -3.69 -9.09
N ASP A 37 18.24 -3.74 -9.30
CA ASP A 37 17.25 -3.67 -8.21
C ASP A 37 16.92 -5.04 -7.60
N ARG A 38 17.60 -6.10 -8.04
CA ARG A 38 17.38 -7.47 -7.56
C ARG A 38 18.58 -7.88 -6.70
N GLU A 39 18.49 -7.63 -5.40
CA GLU A 39 19.56 -7.91 -4.44
C GLU A 39 20.11 -9.36 -4.58
N THR A 40 21.35 -9.50 -5.04
CA THR A 40 22.07 -10.78 -5.06
C THR A 40 22.80 -10.98 -3.73
N THR A 41 22.18 -11.68 -2.78
CA THR A 41 22.81 -12.03 -1.49
C THR A 41 23.98 -13.02 -1.68
N THR A 42 25.22 -12.57 -1.50
CA THR A 42 26.42 -13.44 -1.49
C THR A 42 26.46 -14.30 -0.21
N ARG A 43 26.24 -15.62 -0.35
CA ARG A 43 26.09 -16.58 0.76
C ARG A 43 27.36 -17.40 1.03
N ALA A 44 28.42 -16.80 1.55
CA ALA A 44 29.61 -17.58 1.93
C ALA A 44 29.73 -17.90 3.44
N LYS A 45 29.10 -17.15 4.36
CA LYS A 45 29.31 -17.36 5.82
C LYS A 45 28.09 -17.22 6.75
N ILE A 46 26.86 -17.47 6.27
CA ILE A 46 25.63 -17.32 7.10
C ILE A 46 24.69 -18.53 6.96
N LEU A 47 25.20 -19.75 6.93
CA LEU A 47 24.37 -20.95 6.67
C LEU A 47 23.45 -21.34 7.84
N SER A 48 23.81 -21.02 9.08
CA SER A 48 23.05 -21.46 10.28
C SER A 48 21.97 -20.47 10.73
N ASN A 49 22.23 -19.15 10.63
CA ASN A 49 21.22 -18.12 10.98
C ASN A 49 20.18 -17.91 9.87
N THR A 50 20.52 -18.18 8.60
CA THR A 50 19.61 -18.04 7.46
C THR A 50 18.49 -19.08 7.43
N ILE A 51 18.65 -20.27 8.01
CA ILE A 51 17.55 -21.26 8.06
C ILE A 51 16.44 -20.77 9.00
N LYS A 52 16.82 -20.16 10.13
CA LYS A 52 15.88 -19.57 11.09
C LYS A 52 15.19 -18.33 10.51
N GLN A 53 15.96 -17.48 9.81
CA GLN A 53 15.40 -16.34 9.07
C GLN A 53 14.51 -16.80 7.90
N LYS A 54 14.91 -17.77 7.08
CA LYS A 54 14.08 -18.33 5.98
C LYS A 54 12.76 -18.93 6.46
N ARG A 55 12.72 -19.55 7.65
CA ARG A 55 11.46 -20.05 8.22
C ARG A 55 10.53 -18.92 8.66
N LYS A 56 11.08 -17.83 9.23
CA LYS A 56 10.32 -16.62 9.58
C LYS A 56 9.89 -15.82 8.34
N GLU A 57 10.79 -15.66 7.37
CA GLU A 57 10.52 -14.99 6.09
C GLU A 57 9.55 -15.79 5.22
N LYS A 58 9.54 -17.14 5.26
CA LYS A 58 8.55 -17.92 4.50
C LYS A 58 7.12 -17.64 4.98
N ALA A 59 6.94 -17.36 6.28
CA ALA A 59 5.66 -16.93 6.81
C ALA A 59 5.33 -15.49 6.37
N GLY A 60 6.32 -14.58 6.38
CA GLY A 60 6.12 -13.18 5.97
C GLY A 60 6.05 -12.93 4.45
N LYS A 61 6.56 -13.84 3.62
CA LYS A 61 6.57 -13.72 2.14
C LYS A 61 5.17 -13.72 1.53
N TRP A 62 4.24 -14.39 2.19
CA TRP A 62 2.84 -14.50 1.78
C TRP A 62 1.93 -13.65 2.66
N GLU A 63 2.51 -12.85 3.56
CA GLU A 63 1.74 -11.99 4.43
C GLU A 63 1.31 -10.75 3.65
N VAL A 64 -0.01 -10.51 3.65
CA VAL A 64 -0.59 -9.33 3.03
C VAL A 64 -0.14 -8.09 3.82
N PRO A 65 0.21 -6.96 3.17
CA PRO A 65 0.65 -5.73 3.85
C PRO A 65 -0.30 -5.22 4.95
N LEU A 66 -1.56 -5.66 4.95
CA LEU A 66 -2.53 -5.45 6.00
C LEU A 66 -3.11 -6.80 6.43
N PRO A 67 -2.54 -7.45 7.47
CA PRO A 67 -2.93 -8.80 7.86
C PRO A 67 -4.25 -8.85 8.63
N LYS A 68 -4.55 -7.84 9.45
CA LYS A 68 -5.78 -7.77 10.23
C LYS A 68 -6.45 -6.40 10.06
N VAL A 69 -7.62 -6.42 9.44
CA VAL A 69 -8.47 -5.23 9.28
C VAL A 69 -9.43 -5.13 10.46
N ARG A 70 -9.78 -3.91 10.83
CA ARG A 70 -10.78 -3.66 11.88
C ARG A 70 -12.15 -4.18 11.42
N PRO A 71 -12.89 -4.92 12.26
CA PRO A 71 -14.26 -5.29 11.93
C PRO A 71 -15.11 -4.02 11.85
N VAL A 72 -15.89 -3.90 10.78
CA VAL A 72 -16.86 -2.81 10.58
C VAL A 72 -18.21 -3.32 11.08
N ALA A 73 -18.87 -2.52 11.91
CA ALA A 73 -20.19 -2.87 12.45
C ALA A 73 -21.29 -2.65 11.40
N GLU A 74 -22.39 -3.41 11.51
CA GLU A 74 -23.47 -3.39 10.51
C GLU A 74 -24.22 -2.04 10.46
N ASP A 75 -24.31 -1.33 11.58
CA ASP A 75 -24.91 0.00 11.69
C ASP A 75 -24.11 1.07 10.94
N GLU A 76 -22.78 0.96 10.91
CA GLU A 76 -21.92 1.81 10.09
C GLU A 76 -22.11 1.53 8.59
N MET A 77 -22.35 0.26 8.25
CA MET A 77 -22.47 -0.19 6.87
C MET A 77 -23.86 0.06 6.27
N PHE A 78 -24.92 -0.04 7.08
CA PHE A 78 -26.31 0.03 6.64
C PHE A 78 -27.07 1.22 7.23
N ARG A 79 -27.36 2.20 6.36
CA ARG A 79 -28.28 3.29 6.71
C ARG A 79 -29.74 2.89 6.52
N VAL A 80 -30.58 3.19 7.50
CA VAL A 80 -32.03 2.94 7.43
C VAL A 80 -32.72 3.95 6.51
N ILE A 81 -33.52 3.47 5.54
CA ILE A 81 -34.37 4.33 4.70
C ILE A 81 -35.82 4.24 5.18
N ARG A 82 -36.42 5.39 5.52
CA ARG A 82 -37.85 5.49 5.84
C ARG A 82 -38.68 5.66 4.56
N SER A 83 -39.66 4.78 4.36
CA SER A 83 -40.55 4.76 3.19
C SER A 83 -42.00 5.13 3.55
N GLY A 84 -42.73 5.70 2.57
CA GLY A 84 -44.12 6.15 2.71
C GLY A 84 -44.28 7.68 2.86
N LYS A 85 -45.53 8.16 2.76
CA LYS A 85 -45.90 9.59 2.82
C LYS A 85 -45.79 10.18 4.24
N ARG A 86 -46.12 9.37 5.26
CA ARG A 86 -46.09 9.77 6.67
C ARG A 86 -44.76 9.40 7.32
N LYS A 87 -43.68 10.10 6.95
CA LYS A 87 -42.32 9.80 7.46
C LYS A 87 -42.10 10.15 8.93
N SER A 88 -42.96 11.02 9.48
CA SER A 88 -42.81 11.62 10.82
C SER A 88 -44.13 11.79 11.59
N PHE A 89 -45.28 11.39 11.02
CA PHE A 89 -46.59 11.72 11.59
C PHE A 89 -47.18 10.56 12.39
N TRP A 90 -47.37 10.77 13.69
CA TRP A 90 -48.15 9.93 14.59
C TRP A 90 -49.63 9.93 14.15
N PRO A 91 -50.39 8.80 14.17
CA PRO A 91 -50.18 7.55 14.91
C PRO A 91 -49.49 6.41 14.15
N CYS A 92 -49.08 6.63 12.89
CA CYS A 92 -48.61 5.55 12.02
C CYS A 92 -47.13 5.77 11.62
N PRO A 93 -46.17 5.07 12.25
CA PRO A 93 -44.76 5.24 11.96
C PRO A 93 -44.39 4.80 10.53
N ALA A 94 -43.36 5.43 9.97
CA ALA A 94 -42.86 5.13 8.63
C ALA A 94 -42.34 3.68 8.53
N LYS A 95 -42.51 3.04 7.37
CA LYS A 95 -41.96 1.70 7.12
C LYS A 95 -40.44 1.77 6.93
N GLN A 96 -39.67 1.00 7.70
CA GLN A 96 -38.19 1.10 7.79
C GLN A 96 -37.42 -0.17 7.37
N TRP A 97 -37.97 -0.95 6.43
CA TRP A 97 -37.38 -2.22 5.98
C TRP A 97 -36.26 -2.05 4.92
N LYS A 98 -36.19 -0.90 4.24
CA LYS A 98 -35.17 -0.63 3.23
C LYS A 98 -33.85 -0.20 3.90
N ARG A 99 -32.72 -0.76 3.44
CA ARG A 99 -31.36 -0.42 3.89
C ARG A 99 -30.54 0.12 2.72
N MET A 100 -29.71 1.14 2.97
CA MET A 100 -28.74 1.67 2.03
C MET A 100 -27.33 1.30 2.48
N VAL A 101 -26.52 0.74 1.59
CA VAL A 101 -25.09 0.53 1.84
C VAL A 101 -24.36 1.86 1.72
N THR A 102 -23.61 2.25 2.75
CA THR A 102 -22.91 3.55 2.84
C THR A 102 -21.48 3.51 2.32
N LYS A 103 -20.84 2.33 2.38
CA LYS A 103 -19.47 2.10 1.93
C LYS A 103 -19.43 1.83 0.42
N ALA A 104 -18.26 2.00 -0.18
CA ALA A 104 -18.05 1.72 -1.60
C ALA A 104 -18.32 0.24 -1.88
N THR A 105 -19.15 -0.03 -2.89
CA THR A 105 -19.47 -1.38 -3.34
C THR A 105 -19.09 -1.54 -4.80
N PHE A 106 -18.49 -2.69 -5.12
CA PHE A 106 -18.30 -3.11 -6.50
C PHE A 106 -19.54 -3.85 -6.96
N VAL A 107 -20.02 -3.50 -8.14
CA VAL A 107 -21.19 -4.11 -8.77
C VAL A 107 -20.75 -4.64 -10.14
N GLY A 108 -21.09 -5.89 -10.45
CA GLY A 108 -20.66 -6.54 -11.70
C GLY A 108 -21.19 -5.82 -12.96
N ALA A 109 -20.48 -6.00 -14.09
CA ALA A 109 -20.71 -5.23 -15.33
C ALA A 109 -22.12 -5.32 -15.92
N GLY A 110 -22.89 -6.38 -15.62
CA GLY A 110 -24.26 -6.60 -16.12
C GLY A 110 -25.38 -6.26 -15.13
N PHE A 111 -25.14 -5.39 -14.14
CA PHE A 111 -26.12 -5.16 -13.09
C PHE A 111 -27.22 -4.16 -13.48
N THR A 112 -28.46 -4.64 -13.47
CA THR A 112 -29.67 -3.83 -13.58
C THR A 112 -30.36 -3.75 -12.22
N ARG A 113 -30.76 -2.54 -11.82
CA ARG A 113 -31.49 -2.32 -10.56
C ARG A 113 -32.84 -3.03 -10.59
N LYS A 114 -33.19 -3.70 -9.49
CA LYS A 114 -34.54 -4.25 -9.29
C LYS A 114 -35.54 -3.10 -9.07
N PRO A 115 -36.80 -3.24 -9.55
CA PRO A 115 -37.83 -2.25 -9.32
C PRO A 115 -38.10 -2.06 -7.80
N PRO A 116 -38.48 -0.83 -7.39
CA PRO A 116 -38.52 -0.40 -5.98
C PRO A 116 -39.75 -0.80 -5.17
#